data_AF-A0A535V2V6-F1
#
_entry.id   AF-A0A535V2V6-F1
#
_cell.length_a   1.000
_cell.length_b   1.000
_cell.length_c   1.000
_cell.angle_alpha   90.00
_cell.angle_beta   90.00
_cell.angle_gamma   90.00
#
_symmetry.space_group_name_H-M   'P 1'
#
loop_
_entity.id
_entity.type
_entity.pdbx_description
1 polymer ?
#
loop_
_entity_poly.entity_id
_entity_poly.type
_entity_poly.pdbx_seq_one_letter_code
_entity_poly.pdbx_strand_id
1 'polypeptide(L)'
;MALARTMLVRASWPDRSRRRPRLALGLAPVDAVLPHFDGFGASWVGSALEGTDGDPLLLGIDERTAALWDRGTWRASGPGRVTLIRRGGRQSLSSGEPLPLEDPA
;
A
#
# COMPACT_ATOMS: atom_id res chain seq x y z
N MET A 1 4.23 2.52 -4.88
CA MET A 1 4.44 1.83 -6.18
C MET A 1 3.60 2.51 -7.25
N ALA A 2 3.99 2.49 -8.52
CA ALA A 2 3.26 3.18 -9.60
C ALA A 2 1.89 2.56 -9.96
N LEU A 3 1.60 1.35 -9.49
CA LEU A 3 0.33 0.66 -9.79
C LEU A 3 -0.87 1.19 -9.00
N ALA A 4 -0.68 1.87 -7.87
CA ALA A 4 -1.77 2.48 -7.09
C ALA A 4 -2.26 3.80 -7.71
N ARG A 5 -3.29 4.43 -7.14
CA ARG A 5 -3.74 5.78 -7.54
C ARG A 5 -2.62 6.81 -7.38
N THR A 6 -1.81 6.66 -6.33
CA THR A 6 -0.62 7.48 -6.11
C THR A 6 0.63 6.65 -5.83
N MET A 7 1.79 7.20 -6.20
CA MET A 7 3.09 6.72 -5.77
C MET A 7 3.68 7.64 -4.70
N LEU A 8 4.39 7.03 -3.76
CA LEU A 8 5.05 7.71 -2.65
C LEU A 8 6.47 8.12 -3.03
N VAL A 9 6.66 9.38 -3.39
CA VAL A 9 7.99 9.93 -3.68
C VAL A 9 8.62 10.49 -2.41
N ARG A 10 9.93 10.33 -2.27
CA ARG A 10 10.67 10.89 -1.13
C ARG A 10 10.62 12.41 -1.16
N ALA A 11 10.33 13.04 -0.02
CA ALA A 11 10.40 14.48 0.10
C ALA A 11 11.85 14.99 -0.05
N SER A 12 11.98 16.26 -0.47
CA SER A 12 13.26 16.96 -0.53
C SER A 12 13.78 17.31 0.87
N TRP A 13 15.05 17.69 0.96
CA TRP A 13 15.66 18.21 2.20
C TRP A 13 14.84 19.41 2.76
N PRO A 14 14.73 19.60 4.09
CA PRO A 14 15.42 18.86 5.17
C PRO A 14 14.78 17.52 5.57
N ASP A 15 13.47 17.38 5.42
CA ASP A 15 12.75 16.20 5.89
C ASP A 15 12.58 15.14 4.80
N ARG A 16 13.66 14.38 4.57
CA ARG A 16 13.69 13.28 3.59
C ARG A 16 13.01 12.00 4.08
N SER A 17 12.54 11.97 5.34
CA SER A 17 11.87 10.81 5.91
C SER A 17 10.44 10.68 5.37
N ARG A 18 9.79 11.82 5.08
CA ARG A 18 8.42 11.87 4.59
C ARG A 18 8.28 11.40 3.15
N ARG A 19 7.14 10.79 2.89
CA ARG A 19 6.68 10.44 1.55
C ARG A 19 5.55 11.35 1.12
N ARG A 20 5.63 11.82 -0.12
CA ARG A 20 4.63 12.67 -0.76
C ARG A 20 3.90 11.86 -1.82
N PRO A 21 2.56 11.79 -1.77
CA PRO A 21 1.78 11.21 -2.85
C PRO A 21 1.94 12.01 -4.15
N ARG A 22 2.01 11.30 -5.27
CA ARG A 22 1.98 11.83 -6.64
C ARG A 22 1.12 10.91 -7.48
N LEU A 23 0.37 11.46 -8.44
CA LEU A 23 -0.44 10.66 -9.37
C LEU A 23 0.39 9.54 -10.00
N ALA A 24 -0.25 8.38 -10.13
CA ALA A 24 0.34 7.17 -10.68
C ALA A 24 -0.67 6.48 -11.61
N LEU A 25 -0.49 5.20 -11.92
CA LEU A 25 -1.27 4.52 -12.97
C LEU A 25 -2.70 4.20 -12.57
N GLY A 26 -3.01 4.09 -11.27
CA GLY A 26 -4.37 3.85 -10.79
C GLY A 26 -4.96 2.48 -11.11
N LEU A 27 -4.13 1.49 -11.46
CA LEU A 27 -4.58 0.14 -11.83
C LEU A 27 -5.03 -0.68 -10.62
N ALA A 28 -4.32 -0.57 -9.49
CA ALA A 28 -4.72 -1.19 -8.24
C ALA A 28 -5.74 -0.29 -7.52
N PRO A 29 -6.80 -0.85 -6.93
CA PRO A 29 -7.91 -0.13 -6.28
C PRO A 29 -7.51 0.37 -4.87
N VAL A 30 -6.30 0.92 -4.73
CA VAL A 30 -5.75 1.44 -3.48
C VAL A 30 -5.06 2.78 -3.71
N ASP A 31 -5.02 3.63 -2.69
CA ASP A 31 -4.45 4.97 -2.82
C ASP A 31 -2.93 4.96 -2.92
N ALA A 32 -2.26 4.09 -2.14
CA ALA A 32 -0.82 3.92 -2.21
C ALA A 32 -0.38 2.52 -1.77
N VAL A 33 0.78 2.10 -2.28
CA VAL A 33 1.49 0.89 -1.82
C VAL A 33 2.79 1.26 -1.11
N LEU A 34 2.99 0.69 0.07
CA LEU A 34 4.18 0.80 0.92
C LEU A 34 4.95 -0.53 0.85
N PRO A 35 5.95 -0.66 -0.05
CA PRO A 35 6.78 -1.87 -0.14
C PRO A 35 7.76 -1.97 1.04
N HIS A 36 8.32 -3.18 1.25
CA HIS A 36 9.24 -3.47 2.35
C HIS A 36 8.62 -3.13 3.71
N PHE A 37 7.35 -3.52 3.89
CA PHE A 37 6.54 -3.08 5.02
C PHE A 37 6.98 -3.67 6.37
N ASP A 38 7.60 -4.85 6.34
CA ASP A 38 8.32 -5.48 7.44
C ASP A 38 9.67 -4.81 7.77
N GLY A 39 10.05 -3.77 7.01
CA GLY A 39 11.25 -2.97 7.23
C GLY A 39 10.95 -1.47 7.15
N PHE A 40 11.66 -0.78 6.25
CA PHE A 40 11.60 0.69 6.18
C PHE A 40 10.24 1.22 5.71
N GLY A 41 9.42 0.42 5.01
CA GLY A 41 8.13 0.82 4.47
C GLY A 41 7.13 1.23 5.53
N ALA A 42 7.13 0.57 6.70
CA ALA A 42 6.23 0.88 7.81
C ALA A 42 6.37 2.32 8.31
N SER A 43 7.56 2.91 8.22
CA SER A 43 7.80 4.30 8.65
C SER A 43 7.04 5.34 7.82
N TRP A 44 6.53 4.97 6.63
CA TRP A 44 5.90 5.93 5.71
C TRP A 44 4.41 6.14 5.99
N VAL A 45 3.79 5.30 6.82
CA VAL A 45 2.33 5.28 7.05
C VAL A 45 1.81 6.66 7.43
N GLY A 46 2.44 7.35 8.38
CA GLY A 46 2.01 8.67 8.83
C GLY A 46 1.95 9.67 7.67
N SER A 47 3.07 9.86 6.96
CA SER A 47 3.13 10.80 5.83
C SER A 47 2.23 10.41 4.65
N ALA A 48 1.99 9.12 4.43
CA ALA A 48 1.09 8.63 3.38
C ALA A 48 -0.38 8.91 3.71
N LEU A 49 -0.81 8.67 4.96
CA LEU A 49 -2.16 8.99 5.45
C LEU A 49 -2.41 10.50 5.51
N GLU A 50 -1.40 11.30 5.88
CA GLU A 50 -1.51 12.77 5.90
C GLU A 50 -1.55 13.37 4.49
N GLY A 51 -0.78 12.81 3.55
CA GLY A 51 -0.66 13.36 2.21
C GLY A 51 -1.79 12.97 1.26
N THR A 52 -2.73 12.13 1.70
CA THR A 52 -3.84 11.62 0.89
C THR A 52 -5.17 12.06 1.50
N ASP A 53 -5.99 12.72 0.69
CA ASP A 53 -7.31 13.21 1.09
C ASP A 53 -8.32 12.05 1.32
N GLY A 54 -9.49 12.35 1.88
CA GLY A 54 -10.58 11.36 2.04
C GLY A 54 -10.30 10.37 3.17
N ASP A 55 -10.71 9.10 3.06
CA ASP A 55 -10.30 8.00 3.95
C ASP A 55 -9.44 7.00 3.14
N PRO A 56 -8.12 7.22 3.05
CA PRO A 56 -7.29 6.50 2.09
C PRO A 56 -7.05 5.05 2.52
N LEU A 57 -7.05 4.16 1.54
CA LEU A 57 -6.64 2.77 1.69
C LEU A 57 -5.20 2.60 1.21
N LEU A 58 -4.30 2.35 2.16
CA LEU A 58 -2.91 2.03 1.88
C LEU A 58 -2.66 0.53 1.98
N LEU A 59 -1.75 0.03 1.15
CA LEU A 59 -1.37 -1.37 1.11
C LEU A 59 0.10 -1.53 1.51
N GLY A 60 0.35 -2.00 2.73
CA GLY A 60 1.66 -2.47 3.16
C GLY A 60 1.94 -3.85 2.56
N ILE A 61 3.10 -4.03 1.93
CA ILE A 61 3.53 -5.33 1.39
C ILE A 61 4.92 -5.63 1.94
N ASP A 62 5.03 -6.72 2.69
CA ASP A 62 6.30 -7.23 3.22
C ASP A 62 7.22 -7.70 2.08
N GLU A 63 8.51 -7.84 2.38
CA GLU A 63 9.46 -8.39 1.43
C GLU A 63 9.06 -9.78 0.94
N ARG A 64 9.37 -10.07 -0.34
CA ARG A 64 9.04 -11.32 -1.04
C ARG A 64 7.54 -11.67 -1.03
N THR A 65 6.67 -10.71 -0.74
CA THR A 65 5.21 -10.87 -0.66
C THR A 65 4.53 -10.04 -1.75
N ALA A 66 3.32 -10.44 -2.13
CA ALA A 66 2.52 -9.77 -3.15
C ALA A 66 1.04 -9.74 -2.76
N ALA A 67 0.36 -8.67 -3.17
CA ALA A 67 -1.08 -8.69 -3.40
C ALA A 67 -1.31 -9.11 -4.85
N LEU A 68 -1.91 -10.27 -5.04
CA LEU A 68 -2.08 -10.91 -6.34
C LEU A 68 -3.54 -10.82 -6.77
N TRP A 69 -3.78 -10.24 -7.95
CA TRP A 69 -5.04 -10.36 -8.67
C TRP A 69 -4.95 -11.56 -9.61
N ASP A 70 -5.77 -12.58 -9.39
CA ASP A 70 -5.86 -13.77 -10.24
C ASP A 70 -7.32 -14.23 -10.30
N ARG A 71 -7.81 -14.55 -11.50
CA ARG A 71 -9.16 -15.07 -11.76
C ARG A 71 -10.28 -14.29 -11.06
N GLY A 72 -10.22 -12.96 -11.09
CA GLY A 72 -11.28 -12.11 -10.52
C GLY A 72 -11.23 -11.94 -9.01
N THR A 73 -10.12 -12.30 -8.35
CA THR A 73 -9.99 -12.15 -6.89
C THR A 73 -8.61 -11.64 -6.50
N TRP A 74 -8.59 -10.75 -5.49
CA TRP A 74 -7.36 -10.35 -4.82
C TRP A 74 -7.04 -11.30 -3.67
N ARG A 75 -5.79 -11.74 -3.57
CA ARG A 75 -5.28 -12.51 -2.42
C ARG A 75 -3.87 -12.11 -2.05
N ALA A 76 -3.53 -12.27 -0.77
CA ALA A 76 -2.13 -12.20 -0.34
C ALA A 76 -1.38 -13.45 -0.83
N SER A 77 -0.10 -13.28 -1.19
CA SER A 77 0.76 -14.36 -1.68
C SER A 77 2.21 -14.15 -1.27
N GLY A 78 2.87 -15.19 -0.78
CA GLY A 78 4.27 -15.15 -0.35
C GLY A 78 4.45 -15.33 1.16
N PRO A 79 5.68 -15.38 1.67
CA PRO A 79 5.99 -15.75 3.04
C PRO A 79 5.68 -14.67 4.09
N GLY A 80 5.52 -13.40 3.70
CA GLY A 80 5.19 -12.29 4.59
C GLY A 80 3.69 -11.97 4.62
N ARG A 81 3.36 -10.72 4.97
CA ARG A 81 2.00 -10.20 5.08
C ARG A 81 1.69 -9.14 4.04
N VAL A 82 0.42 -9.07 3.70
CA VAL A 82 -0.18 -7.88 3.08
C VAL A 82 -1.03 -7.18 4.14
N THR A 83 -0.74 -5.91 4.42
CA THR A 83 -1.45 -5.14 5.43
C THR A 83 -2.30 -4.05 4.78
N LEU A 84 -3.61 -4.11 5.01
CA LEU A 84 -4.55 -3.03 4.70
C LEU A 84 -4.47 -1.99 5.81
N ILE A 85 -4.34 -0.72 5.44
CA ILE A 85 -4.14 0.38 6.39
C ILE A 85 -5.12 1.50 6.04
N ARG A 86 -5.92 1.89 7.02
CA ARG A 86 -6.76 3.10 7.01
C ARG A 86 -6.45 3.94 8.25
N ARG A 87 -7.06 5.12 8.39
CA ARG A 87 -6.88 5.93 9.61
C ARG A 87 -7.38 5.24 10.88
N GLY A 88 -8.43 4.44 10.76
CA GLY A 88 -9.06 3.74 11.89
C GLY A 88 -8.39 2.44 12.31
N GLY A 89 -7.41 1.92 11.56
CA GLY A 89 -6.76 0.67 11.92
C GLY A 89 -6.04 -0.04 10.77
N ARG A 90 -5.54 -1.23 11.10
CA ARG A 90 -4.78 -2.09 10.19
C ARG A 90 -5.26 -3.53 10.27
N GLN A 91 -5.25 -4.22 9.13
CA GLN A 91 -5.55 -5.63 9.03
C GLN A 91 -4.46 -6.32 8.22
N SER A 92 -3.81 -7.34 8.78
CA SER A 92 -2.74 -8.09 8.11
C SER A 92 -3.25 -9.44 7.65
N LEU A 93 -2.98 -9.77 6.39
CA LEU A 93 -3.39 -11.01 5.74
C LEU A 93 -2.16 -11.86 5.39
N SER A 94 -2.24 -13.16 5.66
CA SER A 94 -1.27 -14.19 5.27
C SER A 94 -1.51 -14.66 3.85
N SER A 95 -0.53 -15.37 3.27
CA SER A 95 -0.68 -16.05 1.99
C SER A 95 -1.97 -16.86 1.89
N GLY A 96 -2.69 -16.69 0.78
CA GLY A 96 -3.95 -17.37 0.48
C GLY A 96 -5.19 -16.64 1.00
N GLU A 97 -5.05 -15.71 1.95
CA GLU A 97 -6.19 -14.96 2.46
C GLU A 97 -6.69 -13.93 1.44
N PRO A 98 -8.03 -13.76 1.30
CA PRO A 98 -8.62 -12.83 0.36
C PRO A 98 -8.44 -11.39 0.83
N LEU A 99 -8.04 -10.51 -0.09
CA LEU A 99 -8.00 -9.07 0.14
C LEU A 99 -9.38 -8.48 -0.25
N PRO A 100 -10.09 -7.81 0.66
CA PRO A 100 -11.36 -7.13 0.38
C PRO A 100 -11.12 -5.83 -0.39
N LEU A 101 -10.60 -5.95 -1.59
CA LEU A 101 -10.36 -4.88 -2.54
C LEU A 101 -11.35 -5.01 -3.69
N GLU A 102 -11.70 -3.87 -4.28
CA GLU A 102 -12.51 -3.81 -5.50
C GLU A 102 -11.75 -4.41 -6.70
N ASP A 103 -12.41 -4.52 -7.84
CA ASP A 103 -11.75 -4.92 -9.08
C ASP A 103 -10.76 -3.82 -9.53
N PRO A 104 -9.67 -4.20 -10.23
CA PRO A 104 -8.80 -3.22 -10.91
C PRO A 104 -9.59 -2.33 -11.88
N ALA A 105 -9.12 -1.09 -12.05
CA ALA A 105 -9.69 -0.12 -13.00
C ALA A 105 -9.33 -0.43 -14.46
#